data_AF-A0A4Q3SFU5-F1
#
_entry.id   AF-A0A4Q3SFU5-F1
#
_cell.length_a   1.000
_cell.length_b   1.000
_cell.length_c   1.000
_cell.angle_alpha   90.00
_cell.angle_beta   90.00
_cell.angle_gamma   90.00
#
_symmetry.space_group_name_H-M   'P 1'
#
loop_
_entity.id
_entity.type
_entity.pdbx_description
1 polymer ?
#
loop_
_entity_poly.entity_id
_entity_poly.type
_entity_poly.pdbx_seq_one_letter_code
_entity_poly.pdbx_strand_id
1 'polypeptide(L)'
;MYIMTQAGMYRSSFAALGLRLKWINGCILFLKRNLMSVFLPAGGVSALAYTPSQIRKSGYTQMQIHRASGLFGFAGLATVFIAGVPVIIYTFFTSGEIYNSIVALVILSAVLAGLFIAARSFRSKGRLFQWIDRKFPSVASFINELFATDVSIPKFSGTIAYSLGVELCGMLHMYIAMKAFGLPASFGAAAAAYIIAVLMMIISPFLRGLGAVEISMVFVLERYGYTATQAFSVTILYRVFEFWLPLLAGIVSFAWKGRQLFLRIFPALLTFSLGLINIISVVTPPLLSRIHLLRVYVPLATIQASNMLVVFIGLSLIVTAAFLFRGLRTAWLVALSLSLVSIVGHLLKAFDYEEATIAAINFVVLASTASQYRISNGKRWMLPAFKTAVISFAAVLLFAFTSFYFIDKKHFGVDFTSQQAFMHVLRSLLLFDDETLTPVTKFGHEFLLIVKILGFLNWTFFLVSLFRSSKQRIVEPAE
;
A
#
# COMPACT_ATOMS: atom_id res chain seq x y z
N MET A 1 -13.70 -21.61 4.39
CA MET A 1 -12.84 -21.97 5.53
C MET A 1 -11.94 -20.81 5.97
N TYR A 2 -11.12 -20.26 5.07
CA TYR A 2 -10.19 -19.15 5.36
C TYR A 2 -10.80 -17.95 6.14
N ILE A 3 -11.95 -17.43 5.70
CA ILE A 3 -12.62 -16.32 6.41
C ILE A 3 -13.07 -16.73 7.82
N MET A 4 -13.48 -17.99 8.02
CA MET A 4 -13.91 -18.50 9.32
C MET A 4 -12.73 -18.66 10.27
N THR A 5 -11.57 -19.16 9.81
CA THR A 5 -10.38 -19.26 10.66
C THR A 5 -9.89 -17.88 11.09
N GLN A 6 -9.90 -16.90 10.19
CA GLN A 6 -9.62 -15.49 10.51
C GLN A 6 -10.62 -14.91 11.54
N ALA A 7 -11.92 -15.18 11.38
CA ALA A 7 -12.94 -14.78 12.35
C ALA A 7 -12.77 -15.49 13.71
N GLY A 8 -12.34 -16.75 13.69
CA GLY A 8 -12.06 -17.56 14.89
C GLY A 8 -10.89 -17.00 15.68
N MET A 9 -9.86 -16.54 14.99
CA MET A 9 -8.72 -15.85 15.59
C MET A 9 -9.16 -14.58 16.32
N TYR A 10 -10.03 -13.75 15.72
CA TYR A 10 -10.64 -12.62 16.43
C TYR A 10 -11.48 -13.08 17.64
N ARG A 11 -12.33 -14.09 17.47
CA ARG A 11 -13.19 -14.59 18.53
C ARG A 11 -12.39 -15.06 19.75
N SER A 12 -11.33 -15.83 19.53
CA SER A 12 -10.43 -16.32 20.57
C SER A 12 -9.62 -15.19 21.20
N SER A 13 -9.21 -14.18 20.41
CA SER A 13 -8.51 -13.00 20.94
C SER A 13 -9.40 -12.18 21.88
N PHE A 14 -10.68 -12.01 21.56
CA PHE A 14 -11.65 -11.40 22.46
C PHE A 14 -11.89 -12.28 23.70
N ALA A 15 -12.02 -13.59 23.51
CA ALA A 15 -12.24 -14.54 24.60
C ALA A 15 -11.08 -14.55 25.61
N ALA A 16 -9.84 -14.37 25.15
CA ALA A 16 -8.65 -14.26 25.98
C ALA A 16 -8.65 -13.04 26.91
N LEU A 17 -9.49 -12.04 26.62
CA LEU A 17 -9.74 -10.86 27.46
C LEU A 17 -11.07 -10.96 28.24
N GLY A 18 -11.68 -12.15 28.30
CA GLY A 18 -12.97 -12.35 28.95
C GLY A 18 -14.18 -11.87 28.14
N LEU A 19 -14.00 -11.43 26.90
CA LEU A 19 -15.07 -10.89 26.06
C LEU A 19 -15.66 -11.98 25.15
N ARG A 20 -16.98 -11.91 24.91
CA ARG A 20 -17.65 -12.84 23.98
C ARG A 20 -17.95 -12.16 22.66
N LEU A 21 -17.25 -12.53 21.59
CA LEU A 21 -17.51 -12.05 20.23
C LEU A 21 -18.35 -13.08 19.45
N LYS A 22 -19.44 -12.65 18.80
CA LYS A 22 -20.22 -13.48 17.88
C LYS A 22 -19.43 -13.76 16.59
N TRP A 23 -19.56 -14.95 16.02
CA TRP A 23 -18.87 -15.34 14.76
C TRP A 23 -19.10 -14.35 13.61
N ILE A 24 -20.36 -13.95 13.40
CA ILE A 24 -20.74 -12.99 12.35
C ILE A 24 -20.00 -11.65 12.54
N ASN A 25 -19.90 -11.18 13.78
CA ASN A 25 -19.17 -9.95 14.10
C ASN A 25 -17.66 -10.10 13.85
N GLY A 26 -17.09 -11.28 14.14
CA GLY A 26 -15.70 -11.61 13.79
C GLY A 26 -15.45 -11.59 12.28
N CYS A 27 -16.36 -12.16 11.49
CA CYS A 27 -16.27 -12.16 10.02
C CYS A 27 -16.36 -10.74 9.46
N ILE A 28 -17.33 -9.95 9.92
CA ILE A 28 -17.49 -8.55 9.51
C ILE A 28 -16.25 -7.73 9.89
N LEU A 29 -15.71 -7.93 11.10
CA LEU A 29 -14.51 -7.25 11.56
C LEU A 29 -13.30 -7.58 10.68
N PHE A 30 -13.08 -8.87 10.40
CA PHE A 30 -12.02 -9.33 9.50
C PHE A 30 -12.19 -8.73 8.11
N LEU A 31 -13.33 -8.94 7.44
CA LEU A 31 -13.56 -8.52 6.05
C LEU A 31 -13.39 -7.00 5.87
N LYS A 32 -13.90 -6.20 6.82
CA LYS A 32 -13.77 -4.75 6.75
C LYS A 32 -12.33 -4.28 6.93
N ARG A 33 -11.60 -4.88 7.86
CA ARG A 33 -10.18 -4.58 8.06
C ARG A 33 -9.32 -5.09 6.91
N ASN A 34 -9.67 -6.25 6.35
CA ASN A 34 -9.03 -6.83 5.19
C ASN A 34 -9.09 -5.84 4.00
N LEU A 35 -10.29 -5.34 3.69
CA LEU A 35 -10.48 -4.31 2.65
C LEU A 35 -9.65 -3.06 2.95
N MET A 36 -9.76 -2.50 4.16
CA MET A 36 -9.04 -1.26 4.52
C MET A 36 -7.52 -1.42 4.45
N SER A 37 -7.00 -2.61 4.78
CA SER A 37 -5.55 -2.86 4.78
C SER A 37 -4.92 -2.83 3.38
N VAL A 38 -5.70 -3.01 2.32
CA VAL A 38 -5.19 -2.91 0.94
C VAL A 38 -4.80 -1.48 0.60
N PHE A 39 -5.52 -0.51 1.17
CA PHE A 39 -5.35 0.91 0.83
C PHE A 39 -4.46 1.66 1.83
N LEU A 40 -4.32 1.18 3.07
CA LEU A 40 -3.57 1.91 4.09
C LEU A 40 -2.05 1.68 3.96
N PRO A 41 -1.19 2.73 4.03
CA PRO A 41 0.27 2.61 3.84
C PRO A 41 1.02 1.69 4.82
N ALA A 42 0.46 1.46 6.02
CA ALA A 42 1.00 0.50 7.00
C ALA A 42 0.14 -0.79 7.04
N GLY A 43 -0.54 -1.08 5.94
CA GLY A 43 -1.24 -2.33 5.64
C GLY A 43 -2.16 -2.83 6.75
N GLY A 44 -1.94 -4.09 7.13
CA GLY A 44 -2.70 -4.79 8.17
C GLY A 44 -2.63 -4.12 9.53
N VAL A 45 -1.45 -3.61 9.94
CA VAL A 45 -1.25 -2.98 11.26
C VAL A 45 -2.10 -1.72 11.40
N SER A 46 -2.13 -0.87 10.37
CA SER A 46 -3.00 0.31 10.36
C SER A 46 -4.49 -0.05 10.32
N ALA A 47 -4.84 -1.15 9.65
CA ALA A 47 -6.23 -1.61 9.61
C ALA A 47 -6.72 -2.16 10.96
N LEU A 48 -5.84 -2.68 11.83
CA LEU A 48 -6.20 -3.12 13.19
C LEU A 48 -6.69 -1.96 14.07
N ALA A 49 -6.25 -0.72 13.81
CA ALA A 49 -6.76 0.45 14.51
C ALA A 49 -8.19 0.83 14.09
N TYR A 50 -8.64 0.37 12.91
CA TYR A 50 -10.00 0.62 12.44
C TYR A 50 -11.02 -0.23 13.21
N THR A 51 -12.04 0.45 13.74
CA THR A 51 -13.12 -0.18 14.49
C THR A 51 -14.47 0.07 13.81
N PRO A 52 -15.09 -0.94 13.20
CA PRO A 52 -16.41 -0.82 12.61
C PRO A 52 -17.47 -0.40 13.63
N SER A 53 -18.43 0.44 13.21
CA SER A 53 -19.52 0.90 14.07
C SER A 53 -20.38 -0.23 14.62
N GLN A 54 -20.48 -1.37 13.94
CA GLN A 54 -21.19 -2.56 14.42
C GLN A 54 -20.59 -3.12 15.70
N ILE A 55 -19.25 -3.16 15.78
CA ILE A 55 -18.56 -3.67 16.96
C ILE A 55 -18.72 -2.66 18.10
N ARG A 56 -18.63 -1.34 17.82
CA ARG A 56 -18.90 -0.29 18.83
C ARG A 56 -20.32 -0.37 19.39
N LYS A 57 -21.32 -0.56 18.52
CA LYS A 57 -22.73 -0.72 18.92
C LYS A 57 -23.00 -2.00 19.71
N SER A 58 -22.08 -2.97 19.68
CA SER A 58 -22.19 -4.21 20.45
C SER A 58 -21.75 -4.05 21.92
N GLY A 59 -21.45 -2.82 22.37
CA GLY A 59 -21.13 -2.50 23.76
C GLY A 59 -19.65 -2.60 24.14
N TYR A 60 -18.75 -2.95 23.20
CA TYR A 60 -17.31 -3.00 23.48
C TYR A 60 -16.69 -1.60 23.45
N THR A 61 -15.78 -1.35 24.39
CA THR A 61 -14.97 -0.12 24.38
C THR A 61 -13.92 -0.17 23.27
N GLN A 62 -13.47 0.99 22.78
CA GLN A 62 -12.38 1.05 21.79
C GLN A 62 -11.12 0.35 22.31
N MET A 63 -10.83 0.53 23.60
CA MET A 63 -9.70 -0.09 24.28
C MET A 63 -9.74 -1.62 24.23
N GLN A 64 -10.90 -2.22 24.53
CA GLN A 64 -11.09 -3.66 24.46
C GLN A 64 -10.84 -4.21 23.06
N ILE A 65 -11.33 -3.50 22.04
CA ILE A 65 -11.19 -3.90 20.64
C ILE A 65 -9.73 -3.81 20.21
N HIS A 66 -9.03 -2.73 20.54
CA HIS A 66 -7.61 -2.57 20.19
C HIS A 66 -6.72 -3.57 20.90
N ARG A 67 -6.98 -3.90 22.18
CA ARG A 67 -6.25 -4.95 22.90
C ARG A 67 -6.45 -6.33 22.26
N ALA A 68 -7.69 -6.71 21.96
CA ALA A 68 -7.97 -7.96 21.25
C ALA A 68 -7.32 -7.99 19.86
N SER A 69 -7.28 -6.84 19.18
CA SER A 69 -6.60 -6.69 17.88
C SER A 69 -5.08 -6.81 18.01
N GLY A 70 -4.50 -6.39 19.14
CA GLY A 70 -3.10 -6.60 19.48
C GLY A 70 -2.75 -8.08 19.65
N LEU A 71 -3.58 -8.84 20.38
CA LEU A 71 -3.42 -10.29 20.51
C LEU A 71 -3.54 -11.01 19.16
N PHE A 72 -4.49 -10.59 18.32
CA PHE A 72 -4.60 -11.06 16.94
C PHE A 72 -3.31 -10.77 16.14
N GLY A 73 -2.83 -9.52 16.13
CA GLY A 73 -1.64 -9.14 15.38
C GLY A 73 -0.39 -9.90 15.83
N PHE A 74 -0.22 -10.09 17.14
CA PHE A 74 0.88 -10.84 17.72
C PHE A 74 0.80 -12.33 17.35
N ALA A 75 -0.37 -12.96 17.50
CA ALA A 75 -0.57 -14.36 17.14
C ALA A 75 -0.30 -14.60 15.65
N GLY A 76 -0.80 -13.73 14.77
CA GLY A 76 -0.59 -13.81 13.33
C GLY A 76 0.88 -13.73 12.97
N LEU A 77 1.59 -12.75 13.53
CA LEU A 77 3.03 -12.62 13.30
C LEU A 77 3.80 -13.84 13.83
N ALA A 78 3.49 -14.32 15.04
CA ALA A 78 4.16 -15.46 15.65
C ALA A 78 3.94 -16.77 14.87
N THR A 79 2.73 -17.03 14.38
CA THR A 79 2.45 -18.30 13.67
C THR A 79 3.11 -18.40 12.31
N VAL A 80 3.35 -17.29 11.62
CA VAL A 80 4.13 -17.29 10.37
C VAL A 80 5.50 -17.90 10.59
N PHE A 81 6.15 -17.59 11.72
CA PHE A 81 7.44 -18.17 12.04
C PHE A 81 7.33 -19.62 12.52
N ILE A 82 6.33 -19.93 13.36
CA ILE A 82 6.10 -21.30 13.84
C ILE A 82 5.81 -22.25 12.66
N ALA A 83 5.07 -21.80 11.65
CA ALA A 83 4.78 -22.55 10.44
C ALA A 83 5.95 -22.50 9.44
N GLY A 84 6.65 -21.37 9.34
CA GLY A 84 7.75 -21.15 8.39
C GLY A 84 9.00 -21.95 8.70
N VAL A 85 9.39 -22.09 9.97
CA VAL A 85 10.61 -22.83 10.36
C VAL A 85 10.55 -24.29 9.90
N PRO A 86 9.50 -25.09 10.20
CA PRO A 86 9.39 -26.46 9.69
C PRO A 86 9.42 -26.55 8.17
N VAL A 87 8.79 -25.59 7.48
CA VAL A 87 8.78 -25.56 6.02
C VAL A 87 10.18 -25.36 5.49
N ILE A 88 10.93 -24.37 5.98
CA ILE A 88 12.32 -24.12 5.55
C ILE A 88 13.24 -25.31 5.86
N ILE A 89 13.06 -25.94 7.02
CA ILE A 89 13.82 -27.15 7.37
C ILE A 89 13.50 -28.27 6.37
N TYR A 90 12.23 -28.51 6.07
CA TYR A 90 11.82 -29.51 5.08
C TYR A 90 12.39 -29.20 3.69
N THR A 91 12.36 -27.94 3.25
CA THR A 91 12.94 -27.55 1.96
C THR A 91 14.44 -27.78 1.94
N PHE A 92 15.16 -27.43 3.01
CA PHE A 92 16.60 -27.63 3.14
C PHE A 92 17.01 -29.09 2.85
N PHE A 93 16.25 -30.06 3.37
CA PHE A 93 16.55 -31.48 3.16
C PHE A 93 16.11 -32.03 1.79
N THR A 94 15.19 -31.35 1.09
CA THR A 94 14.56 -31.88 -0.13
C THR A 94 15.12 -31.26 -1.41
N SER A 95 15.45 -29.97 -1.42
CA SER A 95 15.82 -29.23 -2.65
C SER A 95 17.32 -29.14 -2.93
N GLY A 96 18.20 -29.62 -2.05
CA GLY A 96 19.66 -29.65 -2.28
C GLY A 96 20.36 -28.28 -2.33
N GLU A 97 19.62 -27.17 -2.41
CA GLU A 97 20.16 -25.79 -2.34
C GLU A 97 20.44 -25.36 -0.89
N ILE A 98 21.59 -25.81 -0.38
CA ILE A 98 22.07 -25.56 1.00
C ILE A 98 22.20 -24.06 1.29
N TYR A 99 22.81 -23.29 0.38
CA TYR A 99 23.16 -21.88 0.62
C TYR A 99 21.92 -20.98 0.83
N ASN A 100 20.95 -21.02 -0.10
CA ASN A 100 19.76 -20.17 -0.05
C ASN A 100 18.87 -20.52 1.16
N SER A 101 18.81 -21.80 1.50
CA SER A 101 18.05 -22.30 2.65
C SER A 101 18.65 -21.84 3.98
N ILE A 102 19.99 -21.82 4.10
CA ILE A 102 20.69 -21.28 5.28
C ILE A 102 20.44 -19.78 5.43
N VAL A 103 20.55 -19.00 4.34
CA VAL A 103 20.30 -17.56 4.37
C VAL A 103 18.87 -17.26 4.81
N ALA A 104 17.88 -17.97 4.27
CA ALA A 104 16.49 -17.82 4.68
C ALA A 104 16.27 -18.17 6.16
N LEU A 105 16.89 -19.26 6.65
CA LEU A 105 16.82 -19.67 8.05
C LEU A 105 17.46 -18.64 8.99
N VAL A 106 18.61 -18.08 8.61
CA VAL A 106 19.30 -17.04 9.40
C VAL A 106 18.46 -15.77 9.46
N ILE A 107 17.90 -15.31 8.34
CA ILE A 107 17.02 -14.14 8.29
C ILE A 107 15.79 -14.38 9.18
N LEU A 108 15.14 -15.54 9.03
CA LEU A 108 13.96 -15.89 9.82
C LEU A 108 14.27 -15.94 11.32
N SER A 109 15.42 -16.53 11.68
CA SER A 109 15.90 -16.63 13.06
C SER A 109 16.25 -15.26 13.65
N ALA A 110 16.86 -14.38 12.86
CA ALA A 110 17.19 -13.01 13.28
C ALA A 110 15.92 -12.19 13.52
N VAL A 111 14.90 -12.30 12.65
CA VAL A 111 13.62 -11.63 12.83
C VAL A 111 12.89 -12.16 14.07
N LEU A 112 12.86 -13.48 14.27
CA LEU A 112 12.30 -14.10 15.47
C LEU A 112 12.98 -13.62 16.76
N ALA A 113 14.32 -13.64 16.78
CA ALA A 113 15.09 -13.17 17.92
C ALA A 113 14.81 -11.69 18.20
N GLY A 114 14.76 -10.85 17.16
CA GLY A 114 14.42 -9.44 17.27
C GLY A 114 13.02 -9.21 17.86
N LEU A 115 12.01 -9.94 17.38
CA LEU A 115 10.64 -9.87 17.92
C LEU A 115 10.56 -10.34 19.37
N PHE A 116 11.26 -11.43 19.71
CA PHE A 116 11.32 -11.94 21.08
C PHE A 116 12.00 -10.95 22.02
N ILE A 117 13.14 -10.37 21.62
CA ILE A 117 13.86 -9.35 22.40
C ILE A 117 12.97 -8.12 22.59
N ALA A 118 12.28 -7.66 21.55
CA ALA A 118 11.36 -6.53 21.62
C ALA A 118 10.19 -6.81 22.58
N ALA A 119 9.53 -7.95 22.43
CA ALA A 119 8.41 -8.37 23.30
C ALA A 119 8.86 -8.51 24.77
N ARG A 120 10.02 -9.12 25.01
CA ARG A 120 10.62 -9.22 26.35
C ARG A 120 10.91 -7.82 26.91
N SER A 121 11.50 -6.93 26.12
CA SER A 121 11.80 -5.57 26.55
C SER A 121 10.53 -4.77 26.88
N PHE A 122 9.45 -4.94 26.11
CA PHE A 122 8.16 -4.31 26.42
C PHE A 122 7.51 -4.89 27.68
N ARG A 123 7.55 -6.21 27.87
CA ARG A 123 7.00 -6.85 29.08
C ARG A 123 7.79 -6.49 30.34
N SER A 124 9.12 -6.40 30.26
CA SER A 124 9.98 -6.11 31.41
C SER A 124 10.30 -4.62 31.57
N LYS A 125 9.64 -3.72 30.81
CA LYS A 125 9.95 -2.28 30.76
C LYS A 125 11.44 -1.96 30.58
N GLY A 126 12.12 -2.76 29.74
CA GLY A 126 13.55 -2.68 29.47
C GLY A 126 13.97 -1.50 28.59
N ARG A 127 15.21 -1.52 28.09
CA ARG A 127 15.82 -0.38 27.35
C ARG A 127 15.02 0.07 26.13
N LEU A 128 14.48 -0.86 25.33
CA LEU A 128 13.69 -0.51 24.14
C LEU A 128 12.38 0.18 24.54
N PHE A 129 11.70 -0.34 25.56
CA PHE A 129 10.50 0.29 26.11
C PHE A 129 10.78 1.72 26.60
N GLN A 130 11.84 1.91 27.40
CA GLN A 130 12.24 3.22 27.92
C GLN A 130 12.59 4.22 26.81
N TRP A 131 13.25 3.76 25.74
CA TRP A 131 13.56 4.60 24.59
C TRP A 131 12.29 5.05 23.85
N ILE A 132 11.32 4.14 23.67
CA ILE A 132 10.02 4.48 23.06
C ILE A 132 9.22 5.40 23.98
N ASP A 133 9.20 5.17 25.28
CA ASP A 133 8.50 6.01 26.26
C ASP A 133 8.99 7.46 26.24
N ARG A 134 10.31 7.65 26.08
CA ARG A 134 10.92 8.99 25.94
C ARG A 134 10.58 9.69 24.61
N LYS A 135 10.64 8.98 23.48
CA LYS A 135 10.44 9.57 22.14
C LYS A 135 8.97 9.66 21.71
N PHE A 136 8.17 8.68 22.11
CA PHE A 136 6.79 8.46 21.69
C PHE A 136 5.93 7.98 22.88
N PRO A 137 5.68 8.85 23.89
CA PRO A 137 4.97 8.47 25.12
C PRO A 137 3.56 7.92 24.85
N SER A 138 2.87 8.38 23.80
CA SER A 138 1.56 7.84 23.40
C SER A 138 1.60 6.40 22.89
N VAL A 139 2.75 5.95 22.38
CA VAL A 139 2.95 4.55 21.93
C VAL A 139 3.28 3.68 23.13
N ALA A 140 4.10 4.17 24.05
CA ALA A 140 4.45 3.45 25.27
C ALA A 140 3.23 3.21 26.19
N SER A 141 2.32 4.19 26.31
CA SER A 141 1.07 3.99 27.05
C SER A 141 0.20 2.88 26.43
N PHE A 142 0.05 2.88 25.10
CA PHE A 142 -0.66 1.84 24.37
C PHE A 142 -0.02 0.44 24.55
N ILE A 143 1.31 0.36 24.48
CA ILE A 143 2.06 -0.90 24.71
C ILE A 143 1.86 -1.39 26.14
N ASN A 144 2.00 -0.51 27.14
CA ASN A 144 1.76 -0.85 28.54
C ASN A 144 0.34 -1.41 28.72
N GLU A 145 -0.67 -0.78 28.15
CA GLU A 145 -2.05 -1.26 28.22
C GLU A 145 -2.28 -2.61 27.55
N LEU A 146 -1.51 -2.93 26.50
CA LEU A 146 -1.55 -4.21 25.81
C LEU A 146 -0.98 -5.34 26.68
N PHE A 147 0.00 -5.04 27.54
CA PHE A 147 0.63 -6.00 28.45
C PHE A 147 0.10 -5.95 29.91
N ALA A 148 -0.71 -4.95 30.27
CA ALA A 148 -1.17 -4.71 31.65
C ALA A 148 -2.38 -5.54 32.12
N THR A 149 -2.86 -6.52 31.35
CA THR A 149 -4.03 -7.35 31.72
C THR A 149 -3.69 -8.83 31.75
N ASP A 150 -4.34 -9.58 32.65
CA ASP A 150 -4.29 -11.04 32.72
C ASP A 150 -4.93 -11.66 31.47
N VAL A 151 -4.11 -11.89 30.44
CA VAL A 151 -4.51 -12.65 29.25
C VAL A 151 -4.67 -14.11 29.65
N SER A 152 -5.86 -14.68 29.45
CA SER A 152 -6.05 -16.09 29.76
C SER A 152 -5.31 -16.97 28.74
N ILE A 153 -4.20 -17.57 29.15
CA ILE A 153 -3.34 -18.42 28.32
C ILE A 153 -4.13 -19.53 27.59
N PRO A 154 -5.08 -20.26 28.23
CA PRO A 154 -5.82 -21.33 27.55
C PRO A 154 -6.73 -20.85 26.42
N LYS A 155 -7.27 -19.63 26.48
CA LYS A 155 -8.07 -19.07 25.38
C LYS A 155 -7.18 -18.43 24.32
N PHE A 156 -6.02 -17.91 24.73
CA PHE A 156 -5.04 -17.39 23.80
C PHE A 156 -4.41 -18.49 22.94
N SER A 157 -4.20 -19.70 23.45
CA SER A 157 -3.77 -20.85 22.63
C SER A 157 -4.76 -21.16 21.51
N GLY A 158 -6.07 -20.96 21.75
CA GLY A 158 -7.08 -21.02 20.70
C GLY A 158 -6.87 -19.99 19.58
N THR A 159 -6.32 -18.80 19.89
CA THR A 159 -5.94 -17.80 18.87
C THR A 159 -4.79 -18.30 18.02
N ILE A 160 -3.75 -18.88 18.65
CA ILE A 160 -2.62 -19.49 17.95
C ILE A 160 -3.09 -20.64 17.05
N ALA A 161 -3.99 -21.51 17.53
CA ALA A 161 -4.54 -22.62 16.76
C ALA A 161 -5.33 -22.14 15.52
N TYR A 162 -6.20 -21.15 15.66
CA TYR A 162 -6.89 -20.55 14.50
C TYR A 162 -5.91 -19.91 13.52
N SER A 163 -4.87 -19.25 14.03
CA SER A 163 -3.85 -18.61 13.20
C SER A 163 -3.02 -19.64 12.42
N LEU A 164 -2.61 -20.76 13.03
CA LEU A 164 -2.02 -21.89 12.30
C LEU A 164 -2.99 -22.47 11.26
N GLY A 165 -4.29 -22.49 11.56
CA GLY A 165 -5.33 -22.86 10.59
C GLY A 165 -5.42 -21.88 9.41
N VAL A 166 -5.12 -20.59 9.60
CA VAL A 166 -4.98 -19.61 8.52
C VAL A 166 -3.77 -19.95 7.65
N GLU A 167 -2.61 -20.22 8.27
CA GLU A 167 -1.40 -20.62 7.53
C GLU A 167 -1.66 -21.85 6.68
N LEU A 168 -2.27 -22.89 7.27
CA LEU A 168 -2.62 -24.12 6.57
C LEU A 168 -3.59 -23.86 5.40
N CYS A 169 -4.61 -23.02 5.59
CA CYS A 169 -5.50 -22.62 4.49
C CYS A 169 -4.73 -21.94 3.35
N GLY A 170 -3.74 -21.10 3.67
CA GLY A 170 -2.89 -20.44 2.68
C GLY A 170 -2.04 -21.42 1.88
N MET A 171 -1.38 -22.36 2.55
CA MET A 171 -0.62 -23.45 1.91
C MET A 171 -1.54 -24.33 1.04
N LEU A 172 -2.75 -24.64 1.52
CA LEU A 172 -3.73 -25.42 0.76
C LEU A 172 -4.27 -24.66 -0.47
N HIS A 173 -4.47 -23.34 -0.40
CA HIS A 173 -4.84 -22.55 -1.58
C HIS A 173 -3.78 -22.64 -2.69
N MET A 174 -2.50 -22.60 -2.32
CA MET A 174 -1.40 -22.83 -3.27
C MET A 174 -1.45 -24.22 -3.89
N TYR A 175 -1.63 -25.25 -3.05
CA TYR A 175 -1.72 -26.63 -3.49
C TYR A 175 -2.92 -26.87 -4.43
N ILE A 176 -4.08 -26.30 -4.10
CA ILE A 176 -5.29 -26.34 -4.93
C ILE A 176 -5.04 -25.64 -6.27
N ALA A 177 -4.36 -24.49 -6.27
CA ALA A 177 -4.03 -23.78 -7.50
C ALA A 177 -3.14 -24.61 -8.43
N MET A 178 -2.14 -25.32 -7.89
CA MET A 178 -1.32 -26.26 -8.68
C MET A 178 -2.15 -27.37 -9.29
N LYS A 179 -3.03 -28.01 -8.50
CA LYS A 179 -3.92 -29.07 -8.99
C LYS A 179 -4.90 -28.57 -10.05
N ALA A 180 -5.42 -27.35 -9.91
CA ALA A 180 -6.37 -26.78 -10.86
C ALA A 180 -5.78 -26.61 -12.27
N PHE A 181 -4.47 -26.34 -12.36
CA PHE A 181 -3.75 -26.28 -13.64
C PHE A 181 -3.19 -27.64 -14.12
N GLY A 182 -3.54 -28.74 -13.44
CA GLY A 182 -3.07 -30.08 -13.82
C GLY A 182 -1.56 -30.30 -13.60
N LEU A 183 -0.92 -29.50 -12.75
CA LEU A 183 0.51 -29.55 -12.49
C LEU A 183 0.84 -30.59 -11.39
N PRO A 184 2.06 -31.14 -11.36
CA PRO A 184 2.49 -32.05 -10.29
C PRO A 184 2.52 -31.29 -8.96
N ALA A 185 1.45 -31.37 -8.17
CA ALA A 185 1.30 -30.57 -6.95
C ALA A 185 2.14 -31.14 -5.80
N SER A 186 3.09 -30.33 -5.31
CA SER A 186 3.91 -30.65 -4.13
C SER A 186 3.49 -29.79 -2.95
N PHE A 187 3.22 -30.43 -1.80
CA PHE A 187 2.91 -29.69 -0.57
C PHE A 187 4.11 -28.85 -0.10
N GLY A 188 5.34 -29.35 -0.27
CA GLY A 188 6.56 -28.59 0.05
C GLY A 188 6.68 -27.32 -0.79
N ALA A 189 6.45 -27.42 -2.10
CA ALA A 189 6.46 -26.26 -2.99
C ALA A 189 5.37 -25.25 -2.63
N ALA A 190 4.15 -25.74 -2.36
CA ALA A 190 3.02 -24.90 -1.95
C ALA A 190 3.29 -24.17 -0.62
N ALA A 191 3.85 -24.87 0.36
CA ALA A 191 4.19 -24.30 1.65
C ALA A 191 5.33 -23.28 1.56
N ALA A 192 6.40 -23.59 0.82
CA ALA A 192 7.51 -22.67 0.60
C ALA A 192 7.06 -21.38 -0.12
N ALA A 193 6.28 -21.54 -1.20
CA ALA A 193 5.71 -20.41 -1.95
C ALA A 193 4.75 -19.57 -1.10
N TYR A 194 3.96 -20.19 -0.24
CA TYR A 194 3.09 -19.48 0.70
C TYR A 194 3.89 -18.69 1.75
N ILE A 195 4.90 -19.29 2.38
CA ILE A 195 5.71 -18.61 3.40
C ILE A 195 6.46 -17.41 2.81
N ILE A 196 7.06 -17.55 1.62
CA ILE A 196 7.71 -16.40 0.97
C ILE A 196 6.70 -15.30 0.64
N ALA A 197 5.48 -15.66 0.22
CA ALA A 197 4.42 -14.70 -0.06
C ALA A 197 4.05 -13.89 1.20
N VAL A 198 3.88 -14.56 2.34
CA VAL A 198 3.56 -13.89 3.60
C VAL A 198 4.70 -12.99 4.06
N LEU A 199 5.95 -13.45 3.96
CA LEU A 199 7.13 -12.62 4.29
C LEU A 199 7.18 -11.35 3.42
N MET A 200 6.96 -11.48 2.12
CA MET A 200 6.91 -10.33 1.21
C MET A 200 5.73 -9.40 1.49
N MET A 201 4.59 -9.93 1.93
CA MET A 201 3.44 -9.13 2.34
C MET A 201 3.70 -8.35 3.63
N ILE A 202 4.49 -8.88 4.55
CA ILE A 202 4.89 -8.19 5.79
C ILE A 202 5.87 -7.05 5.49
N ILE A 203 6.82 -7.29 4.58
CA ILE A 203 7.88 -6.33 4.24
C ILE A 203 7.35 -5.23 3.31
N SER A 204 6.47 -5.57 2.37
CA SER A 204 5.99 -4.63 1.37
C SER A 204 4.91 -3.69 1.91
N PRO A 205 5.13 -2.37 1.91
CA PRO A 205 4.18 -1.40 2.46
C PRO A 205 2.95 -1.16 1.58
N PHE A 206 2.94 -1.64 0.33
CA PHE A 206 1.89 -1.33 -0.64
C PHE A 206 1.09 -2.58 -1.04
N LEU A 207 -0.24 -2.40 -1.11
CA LEU A 207 -1.19 -3.31 -1.75
C LEU A 207 -1.08 -4.79 -1.36
N ARG A 208 -0.67 -5.08 -0.12
CA ARG A 208 -0.40 -6.46 0.35
C ARG A 208 0.65 -7.19 -0.49
N GLY A 209 1.73 -6.48 -0.82
CA GLY A 209 2.86 -7.06 -1.53
C GLY A 209 2.62 -7.31 -3.00
N LEU A 210 1.71 -6.57 -3.64
CA LEU A 210 1.53 -6.63 -5.09
C LEU A 210 2.87 -6.33 -5.81
N GLY A 211 3.19 -7.16 -6.80
CA GLY A 211 4.48 -7.18 -7.50
C GLY A 211 5.52 -8.04 -6.77
N ALA A 212 5.86 -7.69 -5.53
CA ALA A 212 6.93 -8.35 -4.79
C ALA A 212 6.62 -9.83 -4.50
N VAL A 213 5.39 -10.13 -4.09
CA VAL A 213 4.95 -11.49 -3.80
C VAL A 213 4.90 -12.32 -5.08
N GLU A 214 4.36 -11.77 -6.18
CA GLU A 214 4.26 -12.49 -7.45
C GLU A 214 5.62 -12.94 -7.94
N ILE A 215 6.58 -12.00 -7.98
CA ILE A 215 7.96 -12.27 -8.39
C ILE A 215 8.61 -13.30 -7.48
N SER A 216 8.46 -13.14 -6.16
CA SER A 216 9.10 -14.04 -5.19
C SER A 216 8.50 -15.45 -5.21
N MET A 217 7.19 -15.56 -5.41
CA MET A 217 6.52 -16.86 -5.54
C MET A 217 6.92 -17.57 -6.83
N VAL A 218 6.94 -16.85 -7.97
CA VAL A 218 7.40 -17.40 -9.25
C VAL A 218 8.82 -17.94 -9.11
N PHE A 219 9.72 -17.14 -8.54
CA PHE A 219 11.09 -17.53 -8.29
C PHE A 219 11.19 -18.80 -7.43
N VAL A 220 10.41 -18.89 -6.33
CA VAL A 220 10.42 -20.08 -5.48
C VAL A 220 9.89 -21.29 -6.24
N LEU A 221 8.79 -21.17 -6.99
CA LEU A 221 8.22 -22.28 -7.75
C LEU A 221 9.16 -22.77 -8.87
N GLU A 222 9.86 -21.89 -9.57
CA GLU A 222 10.85 -22.32 -10.57
C GLU A 222 11.94 -23.22 -9.98
N ARG A 223 12.35 -22.97 -8.73
CA ARG A 223 13.30 -23.83 -8.01
C ARG A 223 12.76 -25.23 -7.69
N TYR A 224 11.44 -25.39 -7.70
CA TYR A 224 10.76 -26.68 -7.61
C TYR A 224 10.53 -27.34 -8.97
N GLY A 225 11.06 -26.77 -10.05
CA GLY A 225 11.01 -27.34 -11.40
C GLY A 225 9.77 -26.93 -12.22
N TYR A 226 8.97 -25.97 -11.74
CA TYR A 226 7.89 -25.40 -12.55
C TYR A 226 8.47 -24.40 -13.57
N THR A 227 7.89 -24.34 -14.77
CA THR A 227 8.26 -23.28 -15.73
C THR A 227 7.74 -21.91 -15.27
N ALA A 228 8.36 -20.82 -15.73
CA ALA A 228 7.94 -19.45 -15.43
C ALA A 228 6.43 -19.22 -15.64
N THR A 229 5.89 -19.69 -16.76
CA THR A 229 4.47 -19.56 -17.11
C THR A 229 3.58 -20.34 -16.15
N GLN A 230 3.96 -21.57 -15.78
CA GLN A 230 3.21 -22.38 -14.81
C GLN A 230 3.22 -21.74 -13.43
N ALA A 231 4.41 -21.33 -12.96
CA ALA A 231 4.60 -20.69 -11.67
C ALA A 231 3.79 -19.39 -11.56
N PHE A 232 3.80 -18.57 -12.62
CA PHE A 232 3.00 -17.34 -12.68
C PHE A 232 1.51 -17.64 -12.66
N SER A 233 1.05 -18.61 -13.45
CA SER A 233 -0.36 -19.01 -13.50
C SER A 233 -0.90 -19.47 -12.14
N VAL A 234 -0.15 -20.34 -11.45
CA VAL A 234 -0.47 -20.80 -10.09
C VAL A 234 -0.52 -19.63 -9.11
N THR A 235 0.46 -18.73 -9.20
CA THR A 235 0.56 -17.53 -8.35
C THR A 235 -0.65 -16.62 -8.53
N ILE A 236 -1.10 -16.37 -9.75
CA ILE A 236 -2.28 -15.56 -10.03
C ILE A 236 -3.54 -16.20 -9.46
N LEU A 237 -3.74 -17.51 -9.64
CA LEU A 237 -4.88 -18.22 -9.07
C LEU A 237 -4.85 -18.22 -7.53
N TYR A 238 -3.67 -18.36 -6.93
CA TYR A 238 -3.51 -18.19 -5.49
C TYR A 238 -3.93 -16.79 -5.02
N ARG A 239 -3.56 -15.73 -5.76
CA ARG A 239 -4.01 -14.37 -5.46
C ARG A 239 -5.52 -14.21 -5.53
N VAL A 240 -6.22 -15.00 -6.35
CA VAL A 240 -7.69 -15.01 -6.31
C VAL A 240 -8.20 -15.42 -4.93
N PHE A 241 -7.62 -16.46 -4.33
CA PHE A 241 -8.02 -16.93 -3.00
C PHE A 241 -7.58 -16.02 -1.85
N GLU A 242 -6.35 -15.52 -1.88
CA GLU A 242 -5.76 -14.74 -0.78
C GLU A 242 -6.14 -13.26 -0.83
N PHE A 243 -6.17 -12.67 -2.03
CA PHE A 243 -6.35 -11.24 -2.23
C PHE A 243 -7.74 -10.91 -2.76
N TRP A 244 -8.13 -11.41 -3.94
CA TRP A 244 -9.32 -10.94 -4.65
C TRP A 244 -10.64 -11.36 -3.98
N LEU A 245 -10.81 -12.62 -3.59
CA LEU A 245 -12.03 -13.09 -2.94
C LEU A 245 -12.27 -12.40 -1.59
N PRO A 246 -11.27 -12.28 -0.68
CA PRO A 246 -11.44 -11.52 0.56
C PRO A 246 -11.65 -10.02 0.33
N LEU A 247 -11.06 -9.43 -0.73
CA LEU A 247 -11.31 -8.05 -1.13
C LEU A 247 -12.79 -7.85 -1.52
N LEU A 248 -13.32 -8.69 -2.42
CA LEU A 248 -14.71 -8.65 -2.87
C LEU A 248 -15.68 -8.86 -1.70
N ALA A 249 -15.42 -9.86 -0.85
CA ALA A 249 -16.20 -10.10 0.37
C ALA A 249 -16.16 -8.89 1.34
N GLY A 250 -15.02 -8.20 1.41
CA GLY A 250 -14.86 -6.93 2.11
C GLY A 250 -15.77 -5.83 1.55
N ILE A 251 -15.79 -5.65 0.23
CA ILE A 251 -16.65 -4.67 -0.46
C ILE A 251 -18.13 -4.97 -0.16
N VAL A 252 -18.55 -6.23 -0.31
CA VAL A 252 -19.93 -6.66 -0.01
C VAL A 252 -20.30 -6.40 1.46
N SER A 253 -19.39 -6.71 2.40
CA SER A 253 -19.57 -6.46 3.84
C SER A 253 -19.76 -4.98 4.19
N PHE A 254 -19.21 -4.08 3.38
CA PHE A 254 -19.46 -2.64 3.52
C PHE A 254 -20.74 -2.19 2.78
N ALA A 255 -20.99 -2.68 1.56
CA ALA A 255 -22.12 -2.29 0.73
C ALA A 255 -23.48 -2.68 1.33
N TRP A 256 -23.55 -3.82 2.03
CA TRP A 256 -24.78 -4.35 2.64
C TRP A 256 -25.44 -3.39 3.66
N LYS A 257 -24.73 -2.37 4.16
CA LYS A 257 -25.22 -1.46 5.21
C LYS A 257 -25.86 -0.15 4.74
N GLY A 258 -26.12 0.00 3.44
CA GLY A 258 -26.98 1.06 2.90
C GLY A 258 -26.27 2.00 1.92
N ARG A 259 -27.09 2.71 1.13
CA ARG A 259 -26.68 3.56 -0.01
C ARG A 259 -25.55 4.54 0.34
N GLN A 260 -25.56 5.14 1.53
CA GLN A 260 -24.55 6.13 1.94
C GLN A 260 -23.14 5.55 2.14
N LEU A 261 -23.02 4.29 2.61
CA LEU A 261 -21.70 3.65 2.77
C LEU A 261 -21.12 3.25 1.42
N PHE A 262 -21.96 2.75 0.51
CA PHE A 262 -21.58 2.43 -0.87
C PHE A 262 -21.09 3.68 -1.61
N LEU A 263 -21.83 4.79 -1.51
CA LEU A 263 -21.48 6.09 -2.11
C LEU A 263 -20.18 6.69 -1.58
N ARG A 264 -19.61 6.17 -0.49
CA ARG A 264 -18.31 6.60 0.04
C ARG A 264 -17.17 5.68 -0.37
N ILE A 265 -17.46 4.41 -0.63
CA ILE A 265 -16.47 3.37 -0.95
C ILE A 265 -16.25 3.27 -2.44
N PHE A 266 -17.33 3.31 -3.22
CA PHE A 266 -17.26 3.21 -4.67
C PHE A 266 -16.35 4.29 -5.29
N PRO A 267 -16.44 5.59 -4.92
CA PRO A 267 -15.50 6.59 -5.43
C PRO A 267 -14.05 6.33 -5.00
N ALA A 268 -13.83 5.81 -3.78
CA ALA A 268 -12.49 5.48 -3.31
C ALA A 268 -11.88 4.32 -4.12
N LEU A 269 -12.67 3.28 -4.44
CA LEU A 269 -12.25 2.18 -5.29
C LEU A 269 -11.99 2.64 -6.73
N LEU A 270 -12.86 3.46 -7.32
CA LEU A 270 -12.63 4.02 -8.64
C LEU A 270 -11.37 4.89 -8.69
N THR A 271 -11.16 5.73 -7.67
CA THR A 271 -9.95 6.58 -7.57
C THR A 271 -8.69 5.72 -7.47
N PHE A 272 -8.75 4.63 -6.71
CA PHE A 272 -7.67 3.66 -6.62
C PHE A 272 -7.40 2.98 -7.97
N SER A 273 -8.44 2.47 -8.63
CA SER A 273 -8.34 1.82 -9.94
C SER A 273 -7.79 2.77 -11.00
N LEU A 274 -8.26 4.03 -11.04
CA LEU A 274 -7.71 5.06 -11.92
C LEU A 274 -6.21 5.27 -11.67
N GLY A 275 -5.80 5.30 -10.40
CA GLY A 275 -4.38 5.43 -10.07
C GLY A 275 -3.53 4.26 -10.59
N LEU A 276 -4.06 3.02 -10.52
CA LEU A 276 -3.40 1.84 -11.08
C LEU A 276 -3.36 1.88 -12.61
N ILE A 277 -4.46 2.28 -13.25
CA ILE A 277 -4.56 2.46 -14.71
C ILE A 277 -3.53 3.49 -15.18
N ASN A 278 -3.39 4.63 -14.49
CA ASN A 278 -2.38 5.63 -14.83
C ASN A 278 -0.96 5.03 -14.84
N ILE A 279 -0.61 4.21 -13.85
CA ILE A 279 0.71 3.55 -13.80
C ILE A 279 0.86 2.54 -14.95
N ILE A 280 -0.14 1.69 -15.18
CA ILE A 280 -0.12 0.67 -16.23
C ILE A 280 -0.05 1.31 -17.62
N SER A 281 -0.77 2.41 -17.86
CA SER A 281 -0.79 3.16 -19.12
C SER A 281 0.57 3.78 -19.49
N VAL A 282 1.46 3.97 -18.51
CA VAL A 282 2.83 4.42 -18.79
C VAL A 282 3.72 3.26 -19.21
N VAL A 283 3.50 2.07 -18.64
CA VAL A 283 4.28 0.86 -18.95
C VAL A 283 3.81 0.20 -20.25
N THR A 284 2.54 0.37 -20.62
CA THR A 284 1.95 -0.25 -21.82
C THR A 284 2.16 0.68 -23.01
N PRO A 285 2.93 0.27 -24.05
CA PRO A 285 3.10 1.09 -25.23
C PRO A 285 1.76 1.29 -25.96
N PRO A 286 1.49 2.47 -26.54
CA PRO A 286 0.26 2.71 -27.30
C PRO A 286 0.12 1.69 -28.44
N LEU A 287 -1.03 1.02 -28.52
CA LEU A 287 -1.33 0.05 -29.58
C LEU A 287 -1.11 0.70 -30.96
N LEU A 288 -0.20 0.10 -31.75
CA LEU A 288 0.27 0.57 -33.07
C LEU A 288 -0.85 0.89 -34.07
N SER A 289 -2.06 0.33 -33.89
CA SER A 289 -3.21 0.57 -34.75
C SER A 289 -3.80 1.99 -34.67
N ARG A 290 -3.49 2.78 -33.61
CA ARG A 290 -3.93 4.19 -33.49
C ARG A 290 -2.92 5.23 -34.00
N ILE A 291 -1.67 4.83 -34.27
CA ILE A 291 -0.57 5.76 -34.59
C ILE A 291 -0.72 6.42 -35.98
N HIS A 292 -1.46 5.81 -36.91
CA HIS A 292 -1.62 6.34 -38.27
C HIS A 292 -2.51 7.60 -38.37
N LEU A 293 -3.46 7.80 -37.45
CA LEU A 293 -4.34 8.99 -37.44
C LEU A 293 -3.76 10.17 -36.64
N LEU A 294 -2.82 9.91 -35.72
CA LEU A 294 -2.27 10.91 -34.79
C LEU A 294 -1.09 11.72 -35.32
N ARG A 295 -0.35 11.21 -36.33
CA ARG A 295 0.81 11.92 -36.90
C ARG A 295 0.47 13.24 -37.60
N VAL A 296 -0.80 13.50 -37.90
CA VAL A 296 -1.23 14.71 -38.62
C VAL A 296 -1.52 15.89 -37.69
N TYR A 297 -1.78 15.65 -36.39
CA TYR A 297 -2.26 16.71 -35.49
C TYR A 297 -1.46 16.88 -34.19
N VAL A 298 -0.62 15.91 -33.77
CA VAL A 298 0.13 16.00 -32.50
C VAL A 298 1.63 15.69 -32.73
N PRO A 299 2.55 16.63 -32.42
CA PRO A 299 3.98 16.39 -32.48
C PRO A 299 4.40 15.23 -31.55
N LEU A 300 5.28 14.34 -32.02
CA LEU A 300 5.77 13.19 -31.24
C LEU A 300 6.35 13.59 -29.86
N ALA A 301 7.00 14.76 -29.77
CA ALA A 301 7.57 15.29 -28.53
C ALA A 301 6.52 15.55 -27.43
N THR A 302 5.25 15.75 -27.76
CA THR A 302 4.16 15.94 -26.77
C THR A 302 3.70 14.60 -26.17
N ILE A 303 3.98 13.47 -26.85
CA ILE A 303 3.48 12.13 -26.48
C ILE A 303 4.33 11.50 -25.36
N GLN A 304 5.64 11.80 -25.28
CA GLN A 304 6.55 11.26 -24.25
C GLN A 304 6.70 12.16 -23.00
N ALA A 305 6.34 13.44 -23.08
CA ALA A 305 6.65 14.45 -22.06
C ALA A 305 5.98 14.23 -20.67
N SER A 306 4.98 13.36 -20.53
CA SER A 306 4.15 13.27 -19.31
C SER A 306 4.27 11.98 -18.50
N ASN A 307 5.12 11.02 -18.89
CA ASN A 307 5.12 9.68 -18.30
C ASN A 307 5.39 9.68 -16.78
N MET A 308 6.42 10.41 -16.33
CA MET A 308 6.76 10.46 -14.90
C MET A 308 5.68 11.19 -14.08
N LEU A 309 5.09 12.25 -14.63
CA LEU A 309 3.95 12.96 -14.04
C LEU A 309 2.70 12.07 -13.95
N VAL A 310 2.36 11.30 -15.00
CA VAL A 310 1.21 10.38 -14.99
C VAL A 310 1.40 9.27 -13.95
N VAL A 311 2.62 8.71 -13.83
CA VAL A 311 2.95 7.76 -12.76
C VAL A 311 2.81 8.41 -11.38
N PHE A 312 3.32 9.63 -11.18
CA PHE A 312 3.18 10.35 -9.91
C PHE A 312 1.72 10.61 -9.55
N ILE A 313 0.89 11.05 -10.51
CA ILE A 313 -0.55 11.21 -10.33
C ILE A 313 -1.18 9.87 -9.96
N GLY A 314 -0.80 8.78 -10.64
CA GLY A 314 -1.28 7.44 -10.35
C GLY A 314 -1.01 7.00 -8.90
N LEU A 315 0.23 7.15 -8.45
CA LEU A 315 0.63 6.89 -7.07
C LEU A 315 -0.12 7.78 -6.07
N SER A 316 -0.27 9.07 -6.41
CA SER A 316 -0.98 10.04 -5.57
C SER A 316 -2.46 9.71 -5.43
N LEU A 317 -3.13 9.26 -6.50
CA LEU A 317 -4.52 8.79 -6.48
C LEU A 317 -4.67 7.53 -5.62
N ILE A 318 -3.76 6.55 -5.73
CA ILE A 318 -3.75 5.34 -4.90
C ILE A 318 -3.64 5.71 -3.42
N VAL A 319 -2.71 6.59 -3.05
CA VAL A 319 -2.55 7.05 -1.65
C VAL A 319 -3.78 7.82 -1.20
N THR A 320 -4.33 8.69 -2.04
CA THR A 320 -5.50 9.52 -1.70
C THR A 320 -6.76 8.68 -1.50
N ALA A 321 -6.94 7.59 -2.25
CA ALA A 321 -8.07 6.67 -2.11
C ALA A 321 -8.21 6.13 -0.68
N ALA A 322 -7.11 5.85 0.01
CA ALA A 322 -7.08 5.42 1.41
C ALA A 322 -7.75 6.43 2.36
N PHE A 323 -7.55 7.73 2.10
CA PHE A 323 -8.09 8.82 2.88
C PHE A 323 -9.54 9.16 2.50
N LEU A 324 -9.99 8.84 1.28
CA LEU A 324 -11.40 8.90 0.88
C LEU A 324 -12.27 7.94 1.71
N PHE A 325 -11.78 6.73 2.03
CA PHE A 325 -12.48 5.83 2.95
C PHE A 325 -12.72 6.46 4.33
N ARG A 326 -11.83 7.35 4.78
CA ARG A 326 -11.99 8.10 6.03
C ARG A 326 -12.96 9.28 5.92
N GLY A 327 -13.46 9.61 4.72
CA GLY A 327 -14.44 10.67 4.50
C GLY A 327 -13.83 12.06 4.66
N LEU A 328 -12.53 12.18 4.39
CA LEU A 328 -11.79 13.42 4.53
C LEU A 328 -12.08 14.37 3.37
N ARG A 329 -12.41 15.63 3.67
CA ARG A 329 -12.69 16.67 2.67
C ARG A 329 -11.46 17.01 1.85
N THR A 330 -10.28 17.05 2.49
CA THR A 330 -9.01 17.33 1.81
C THR A 330 -8.65 16.23 0.82
N ALA A 331 -8.89 14.96 1.17
CA ALA A 331 -8.69 13.83 0.26
C ALA A 331 -9.62 13.89 -0.94
N TRP A 332 -10.88 14.28 -0.73
CA TRP A 332 -11.82 14.50 -1.83
C TRP A 332 -11.36 15.59 -2.79
N LEU A 333 -10.92 16.75 -2.29
CA LEU A 333 -10.38 17.83 -3.12
C LEU A 333 -9.14 17.37 -3.90
N VAL A 334 -8.19 16.71 -3.24
CA VAL A 334 -6.98 16.20 -3.90
C VAL A 334 -7.32 15.17 -4.98
N ALA A 335 -8.21 14.21 -4.69
CA ALA A 335 -8.63 13.21 -5.67
C ALA A 335 -9.35 13.84 -6.87
N LEU A 336 -10.20 14.84 -6.63
CA LEU A 336 -10.92 15.57 -7.67
C LEU A 336 -9.93 16.30 -8.59
N SER A 337 -8.98 17.05 -8.01
CA SER A 337 -7.94 17.77 -8.76
C SER A 337 -7.05 16.81 -9.55
N LEU A 338 -6.56 15.73 -8.91
CA LEU A 338 -5.72 14.74 -9.58
C LEU A 338 -6.48 14.01 -10.71
N SER A 339 -7.77 13.74 -10.54
CA SER A 339 -8.60 13.17 -11.61
C SER A 339 -8.74 14.12 -12.78
N LEU A 340 -8.92 15.43 -12.52
CA LEU A 340 -8.96 16.44 -13.58
C LEU A 340 -7.64 16.53 -14.34
N VAL A 341 -6.51 16.56 -13.63
CA VAL A 341 -5.18 16.55 -14.26
C VAL A 341 -4.96 15.25 -15.03
N SER A 342 -5.48 14.11 -14.55
CA SER A 342 -5.42 12.83 -15.27
C SER A 342 -6.21 12.85 -16.57
N ILE A 343 -7.39 13.48 -16.62
CA ILE A 343 -8.17 13.67 -17.86
C ILE A 343 -7.32 14.45 -18.86
N VAL A 344 -6.79 15.60 -18.45
CA VAL A 344 -5.95 16.44 -19.31
C VAL A 344 -4.69 15.69 -19.77
N GLY A 345 -4.03 14.97 -18.86
CA GLY A 345 -2.83 14.19 -19.15
C GLY A 345 -3.04 13.12 -20.23
N HIS A 346 -4.11 12.33 -20.13
CA HIS A 346 -4.42 11.27 -21.11
C HIS A 346 -4.88 11.82 -22.46
N LEU A 347 -5.60 12.95 -22.47
CA LEU A 347 -5.96 13.63 -23.72
C LEU A 347 -4.72 14.17 -24.45
N LEU A 348 -3.74 14.72 -23.71
CA LEU A 348 -2.50 15.23 -24.28
C LEU A 348 -1.55 14.10 -24.74
N LYS A 349 -1.55 12.96 -24.05
CA LYS A 349 -0.65 11.81 -24.29
C LYS A 349 -1.14 10.88 -25.41
N ALA A 350 -1.52 11.46 -26.56
CA ALA A 350 -2.01 10.73 -27.75
C ALA A 350 -3.52 10.34 -27.75
N PHE A 351 -4.39 11.17 -27.15
CA PHE A 351 -5.84 10.97 -27.18
C PHE A 351 -6.26 9.57 -26.68
N ASP A 352 -5.75 9.15 -25.52
CA ASP A 352 -6.16 7.87 -24.96
C ASP A 352 -7.55 7.99 -24.34
N TYR A 353 -8.57 7.87 -25.21
CA TYR A 353 -9.97 8.11 -24.85
C TYR A 353 -10.47 7.13 -23.79
N GLU A 354 -9.89 5.92 -23.71
CA GLU A 354 -10.29 4.91 -22.73
C GLU A 354 -9.92 5.37 -21.31
N GLU A 355 -8.66 5.73 -21.08
CA GLU A 355 -8.13 6.23 -19.82
C GLU A 355 -8.73 7.59 -19.45
N ALA A 356 -8.88 8.50 -20.43
CA ALA A 356 -9.51 9.80 -20.22
C ALA A 356 -10.99 9.65 -19.82
N THR A 357 -11.71 8.70 -20.42
CA THR A 357 -13.12 8.40 -20.06
C THR A 357 -13.21 7.84 -18.65
N ILE A 358 -12.32 6.91 -18.26
CA ILE A 358 -12.29 6.37 -16.90
C ILE A 358 -11.97 7.48 -15.88
N ALA A 359 -11.03 8.37 -16.19
CA ALA A 359 -10.72 9.53 -15.36
C ALA A 359 -11.91 10.49 -15.22
N ALA A 360 -12.66 10.73 -16.30
CA ALA A 360 -13.86 11.55 -16.32
C ALA A 360 -14.99 10.93 -15.48
N ILE A 361 -15.22 9.61 -15.61
CA ILE A 361 -16.19 8.88 -14.77
C ILE A 361 -15.81 9.03 -13.30
N ASN A 362 -14.54 8.84 -12.94
CA ASN A 362 -14.08 9.02 -11.55
C ASN A 362 -14.32 10.45 -11.04
N PHE A 363 -14.02 11.46 -11.86
CA PHE A 363 -14.26 12.86 -11.54
C PHE A 363 -15.74 13.14 -11.27
N VAL A 364 -16.64 12.69 -12.15
CA VAL A 364 -18.10 12.86 -12.00
C VAL A 364 -18.63 12.14 -10.76
N VAL A 365 -18.15 10.92 -10.50
CA VAL A 365 -18.53 10.17 -9.30
C VAL A 365 -18.04 10.87 -8.02
N LEU A 366 -16.82 11.40 -7.99
CA LEU A 366 -16.32 12.19 -6.87
C LEU A 366 -17.13 13.47 -6.68
N ALA A 367 -17.44 14.20 -7.75
CA ALA A 367 -18.23 15.43 -7.69
C ALA A 367 -19.65 15.17 -7.15
N SER A 368 -20.32 14.13 -7.64
CA SER A 368 -21.68 13.75 -7.20
C SER A 368 -21.72 13.24 -5.75
N THR A 369 -20.62 12.68 -5.24
CA THR A 369 -20.53 12.16 -3.87
C THR A 369 -19.93 13.16 -2.87
N ALA A 370 -19.78 14.43 -3.25
CA ALA A 370 -19.19 15.48 -2.41
C ALA A 370 -19.81 15.57 -1.00
N SER A 371 -21.11 15.29 -0.85
CA SER A 371 -21.82 15.35 0.44
C SER A 371 -21.36 14.30 1.47
N GLN A 372 -20.64 13.25 1.03
CA GLN A 372 -20.14 12.16 1.88
C GLN A 372 -18.80 12.49 2.57
N TYR A 373 -18.10 13.53 2.12
CA TYR A 373 -16.78 13.93 2.61
C TYR A 373 -16.88 15.17 3.51
N ARG A 374 -17.14 14.95 4.80
CA ARG A 374 -17.40 16.02 5.79
C ARG A 374 -16.32 16.18 6.85
N ILE A 375 -15.40 15.22 6.96
CA ILE A 375 -14.34 15.28 7.98
C ILE A 375 -13.26 16.22 7.46
N SER A 376 -13.07 17.37 8.11
CA SER A 376 -12.00 18.30 7.72
C SER A 376 -10.87 18.28 8.72
N ASN A 377 -9.64 18.31 8.20
CA ASN A 377 -8.51 18.79 8.95
C ASN A 377 -8.70 20.32 9.05
N GLY A 378 -8.65 20.91 10.24
CA GLY A 378 -8.90 22.35 10.38
C GLY A 378 -7.95 23.18 9.49
N LYS A 379 -8.44 24.29 8.92
CA LYS A 379 -7.68 25.19 8.01
C LYS A 379 -6.28 25.57 8.54
N ARG A 380 -6.11 25.59 9.88
CA ARG A 380 -4.85 25.90 10.58
C ARG A 380 -3.66 25.01 10.21
N TRP A 381 -3.88 23.79 9.68
CA TRP A 381 -2.77 22.88 9.33
C TRP A 381 -2.43 22.88 7.84
N MET A 382 -3.37 23.24 6.97
CA MET A 382 -3.11 23.31 5.52
C MET A 382 -2.17 24.45 5.18
N LEU A 383 -2.31 25.61 5.86
CA LEU A 383 -1.50 26.79 5.54
C LEU A 383 -0.01 26.60 5.87
N PRO A 384 0.40 26.06 7.05
CA PRO A 384 1.80 25.74 7.31
C PRO A 384 2.35 24.67 6.36
N ALA A 385 1.58 23.61 6.08
CA ALA A 385 1.96 22.53 5.17
C ALA A 385 2.23 23.05 3.75
N PHE A 386 1.31 23.86 3.22
CA PHE A 386 1.45 24.52 1.93
C PHE A 386 2.65 25.47 1.93
N LYS A 387 2.82 26.32 2.96
CA LYS A 387 3.97 27.22 3.09
C LYS A 387 5.30 26.45 3.09
N THR A 388 5.40 25.35 3.85
CA THR A 388 6.62 24.52 3.87
C THR A 388 6.88 23.88 2.51
N ALA A 389 5.85 23.44 1.79
CA ALA A 389 6.02 22.88 0.46
C ALA A 389 6.48 23.95 -0.54
N VAL A 390 5.87 25.14 -0.54
CA VAL A 390 6.28 26.25 -1.41
C VAL A 390 7.73 26.66 -1.16
N ILE A 391 8.16 26.74 0.11
CA ILE A 391 9.55 27.03 0.46
C ILE A 391 10.48 25.93 -0.07
N SER A 392 10.11 24.65 0.08
CA SER A 392 10.89 23.52 -0.42
C SER A 392 11.00 23.51 -1.95
N PHE A 393 9.91 23.81 -2.65
CA PHE A 393 9.90 23.96 -4.10
C PHE A 393 10.76 25.14 -4.56
N ALA A 394 10.65 26.29 -3.89
CA ALA A 394 11.48 27.46 -4.18
C ALA A 394 12.97 27.18 -3.94
N ALA A 395 13.33 26.46 -2.87
CA ALA A 395 14.70 26.09 -2.58
C ALA A 395 15.29 25.15 -3.67
N VAL A 396 14.55 24.13 -4.09
CA VAL A 396 14.98 23.23 -5.17
C VAL A 396 15.06 23.97 -6.51
N LEU A 397 14.10 24.87 -6.79
CA LEU A 397 14.11 25.69 -7.99
C LEU A 397 15.34 26.62 -8.02
N LEU A 398 15.67 27.28 -6.91
CA LEU A 398 16.86 28.13 -6.80
C LEU A 398 18.14 27.33 -6.96
N PHE A 399 18.25 26.18 -6.29
CA PHE A 399 19.39 25.26 -6.42
C PHE A 399 19.57 24.77 -7.86
N ALA A 400 18.50 24.30 -8.50
CA ALA A 400 18.56 23.78 -9.85
C ALA A 400 18.84 24.90 -10.85
N PHE A 401 18.19 26.06 -10.72
CA PHE A 401 18.41 27.23 -11.59
C PHE A 401 19.85 27.71 -11.54
N THR A 402 20.40 27.93 -10.35
CA THR A 402 21.80 28.33 -10.17
C THR A 402 22.74 27.28 -10.74
N SER A 403 22.50 26.01 -10.46
CA SER A 403 23.33 24.92 -10.99
C SER A 403 23.29 24.86 -12.52
N PHE A 404 22.11 24.98 -13.15
CA PHE A 404 21.99 25.03 -14.61
C PHE A 404 22.75 26.22 -15.19
N TYR A 405 22.62 27.41 -14.60
CA TYR A 405 23.26 28.63 -15.08
C TYR A 405 24.80 28.58 -15.07
N PHE A 406 25.41 27.81 -14.16
CA PHE A 406 26.89 27.75 -14.02
C PHE A 406 27.55 26.56 -14.73
N ILE A 407 26.80 25.52 -15.07
CA ILE A 407 27.33 24.18 -15.41
C ILE A 407 26.93 23.75 -16.84
N ASP A 408 25.96 24.42 -17.43
CA ASP A 408 25.36 24.13 -18.74
C ASP A 408 26.35 23.86 -19.87
N LYS A 409 27.25 24.80 -20.15
CA LYS A 409 28.13 24.73 -21.33
C LYS A 409 29.07 23.54 -21.31
N LYS A 410 29.56 23.18 -20.12
CA LYS A 410 30.52 22.08 -19.94
C LYS A 410 29.83 20.71 -19.89
N HIS A 411 28.62 20.64 -19.34
CA HIS A 411 27.98 19.37 -19.00
C HIS A 411 26.79 19.00 -19.89
N PHE A 412 26.24 19.97 -20.62
CA PHE A 412 25.14 19.82 -21.57
C PHE A 412 25.50 20.27 -22.98
N GLY A 413 26.64 20.94 -23.18
CA GLY A 413 27.10 21.37 -24.50
C GLY A 413 26.28 22.50 -25.12
N VAL A 414 25.40 23.12 -24.34
CA VAL A 414 24.53 24.24 -24.72
C VAL A 414 24.78 25.39 -23.75
N ASP A 415 24.80 26.61 -24.28
CA ASP A 415 24.87 27.85 -23.50
C ASP A 415 23.42 28.34 -23.30
N PHE A 416 22.82 28.01 -22.16
CA PHE A 416 21.42 28.32 -21.90
C PHE A 416 21.27 29.78 -21.49
N THR A 417 20.29 30.46 -22.07
CA THR A 417 19.80 31.72 -21.51
C THR A 417 19.14 31.48 -20.15
N SER A 418 19.10 32.50 -19.28
CA SER A 418 18.41 32.42 -17.98
C SER A 418 16.94 31.96 -18.12
N GLN A 419 16.27 32.35 -19.21
CA GLN A 419 14.89 31.92 -19.48
C GLN A 419 14.82 30.42 -19.82
N GLN A 420 15.75 29.90 -20.62
CA GLN A 420 15.83 28.48 -20.95
C GLN A 420 16.17 27.65 -19.72
N ALA A 421 17.18 28.06 -18.94
CA ALA A 421 17.55 27.40 -17.68
C ALA A 421 16.35 27.31 -16.72
N PHE A 422 15.60 28.41 -16.55
CA PHE A 422 14.39 28.40 -15.75
C PHE A 422 13.33 27.43 -16.27
N MET A 423 13.09 27.40 -17.60
CA MET A 423 12.10 26.52 -18.20
C MET A 423 12.48 25.03 -18.05
N HIS A 424 13.75 24.67 -18.24
CA HIS A 424 14.24 23.30 -18.05
C HIS A 424 14.12 22.85 -16.59
N VAL A 425 14.46 23.73 -15.64
CA VAL A 425 14.27 23.47 -14.20
C VAL A 425 12.79 23.28 -13.87
N LEU A 426 11.92 24.15 -14.39
CA LEU A 426 10.49 24.08 -14.14
C LEU A 426 9.89 22.77 -14.67
N ARG A 427 10.25 22.36 -15.90
CA ARG A 427 9.83 21.08 -16.49
C ARG A 427 10.27 19.89 -15.62
N SER A 428 11.54 19.86 -15.22
CA SER A 428 12.09 18.80 -14.38
C SER A 428 11.42 18.72 -13.00
N LEU A 429 11.18 19.87 -12.37
CA LEU A 429 10.50 19.98 -11.07
C LEU A 429 9.01 19.62 -11.14
N LEU A 430 8.37 19.85 -12.29
CA LEU A 430 7.02 19.41 -12.61
C LEU A 430 6.95 17.97 -13.13
N LEU A 431 8.06 17.23 -13.15
CA LEU A 431 8.14 15.84 -13.62
C LEU A 431 7.76 15.66 -15.11
N PHE A 432 7.94 16.70 -15.92
CA PHE A 432 7.89 16.60 -17.37
C PHE A 432 9.24 16.12 -17.90
N ASP A 433 9.22 15.22 -18.88
CA ASP A 433 10.43 14.85 -19.60
C ASP A 433 10.84 15.95 -20.58
N ASP A 434 12.15 16.21 -20.64
CA ASP A 434 12.75 17.23 -21.51
C ASP A 434 13.77 16.58 -22.44
N GLU A 435 13.33 16.25 -23.66
CA GLU A 435 14.16 15.63 -24.68
C GLU A 435 15.20 16.58 -25.28
N THR A 436 15.00 17.89 -25.11
CA THR A 436 15.96 18.91 -25.61
C THR A 436 17.21 19.02 -24.75
N LEU A 437 17.22 18.35 -23.60
CA LEU A 437 18.26 18.48 -22.60
C LEU A 437 19.06 17.17 -22.46
N THR A 438 20.07 17.00 -23.30
CA THR A 438 20.93 15.80 -23.32
C THR A 438 22.23 16.04 -22.54
N PRO A 439 22.42 15.43 -21.37
CA PRO A 439 23.68 15.55 -20.64
C PRO A 439 24.81 14.82 -21.39
N VAL A 440 25.97 15.47 -21.54
CA VAL A 440 27.14 14.89 -22.24
C VAL A 440 28.16 14.27 -21.28
N THR A 441 28.05 14.58 -19.99
CA THR A 441 28.94 14.04 -18.93
C THR A 441 28.18 13.18 -17.94
N LYS A 442 28.89 12.29 -17.23
CA LYS A 442 28.33 11.53 -16.09
C LYS A 442 27.72 12.45 -15.03
N PHE A 443 28.41 13.56 -14.72
CA PHE A 443 27.91 14.56 -13.77
C PHE A 443 26.58 15.19 -14.23
N GLY A 444 26.45 15.51 -15.52
CA GLY A 444 25.20 16.05 -16.06
C GLY A 444 24.03 15.07 -15.91
N HIS A 445 24.27 13.77 -16.13
CA HIS A 445 23.26 12.73 -15.93
C HIS A 445 22.84 12.62 -14.46
N GLU A 446 23.81 12.57 -13.54
CA GLU A 446 23.56 12.51 -12.10
C GLU A 446 22.83 13.76 -11.60
N PHE A 447 23.18 14.94 -12.10
CA PHE A 447 22.53 16.19 -11.75
C PHE A 447 21.05 16.20 -12.17
N LEU A 448 20.72 15.79 -13.41
CA LEU A 448 19.32 15.68 -13.84
C LEU A 448 18.54 14.69 -12.98
N LEU A 449 19.16 13.55 -12.65
CA LEU A 449 18.56 12.56 -11.77
C LEU A 449 18.27 13.16 -10.38
N ILE A 450 19.21 13.91 -9.81
CA ILE A 450 19.03 14.60 -8.52
C ILE A 450 17.87 15.60 -8.60
N VAL A 451 17.80 16.44 -9.64
CA VAL A 451 16.70 17.42 -9.78
C VAL A 451 15.35 16.72 -9.92
N LYS A 452 15.27 15.63 -10.71
CA LYS A 452 14.04 14.82 -10.85
C LYS A 452 13.64 14.16 -9.51
N ILE A 453 14.59 13.59 -8.77
CA ILE A 453 14.34 12.99 -7.45
C ILE A 453 13.86 14.06 -6.46
N LEU A 454 14.51 15.23 -6.40
CA LEU A 454 14.10 16.33 -5.53
C LEU A 454 12.70 16.85 -5.88
N GLY A 455 12.38 16.96 -7.17
CA GLY A 455 11.02 17.26 -7.64
C GLY A 455 10.00 16.24 -7.12
N PHE A 456 10.27 14.95 -7.34
CA PHE A 456 9.40 13.85 -6.88
C PHE A 456 9.22 13.85 -5.35
N LEU A 457 10.30 14.05 -4.59
CA LEU A 457 10.27 14.12 -3.13
C LEU A 457 9.48 15.35 -2.64
N ASN A 458 9.63 16.51 -3.27
CA ASN A 458 8.85 17.71 -2.94
C ASN A 458 7.35 17.50 -3.18
N TRP A 459 6.99 16.93 -4.32
CA TRP A 459 5.60 16.57 -4.62
C TRP A 459 5.03 15.55 -3.63
N THR A 460 5.81 14.53 -3.26
CA THR A 460 5.45 13.54 -2.25
C THR A 460 5.28 14.18 -0.87
N PHE A 461 6.21 15.03 -0.46
CA PHE A 461 6.14 15.78 0.80
C PHE A 461 4.89 16.65 0.84
N PHE A 462 4.62 17.38 -0.25
CA PHE A 462 3.43 18.20 -0.37
C PHE A 462 2.16 17.35 -0.20
N LEU A 463 2.03 16.25 -0.93
CA LEU A 463 0.90 15.34 -0.83
C LEU A 463 0.69 14.81 0.60
N VAL A 464 1.74 14.30 1.23
CA VAL A 464 1.67 13.74 2.61
C VAL A 464 1.31 14.82 3.63
N SER A 465 1.83 16.04 3.46
CA SER A 465 1.54 17.17 4.35
C SER A 465 0.05 17.54 4.38
N LEU A 466 -0.69 17.32 3.29
CA LEU A 466 -2.13 17.57 3.21
C LEU A 466 -2.97 16.59 4.06
N PHE A 467 -2.41 15.42 4.40
CA PHE A 467 -3.11 14.36 5.14
C PHE A 467 -2.77 14.30 6.63
N ARG A 468 -1.74 15.00 7.10
CA ARG A 468 -1.29 14.97 8.51
C ARG A 468 -2.24 15.80 9.39
N SER A 469 -2.83 15.20 10.43
CA SER A 469 -3.81 15.87 11.31
C SER A 469 -3.77 15.32 12.74
N SER A 470 -3.73 16.21 13.75
CA SER A 470 -3.74 15.81 15.17
C SER A 470 -5.12 15.91 15.86
N LYS A 471 -6.14 16.56 15.26
CA LYS A 471 -7.52 16.58 15.78
C LYS A 471 -8.55 16.73 14.65
N GLN A 472 -9.40 15.71 14.46
CA GLN A 472 -10.47 15.70 13.46
C GLN A 472 -11.69 16.49 13.99
N ARG A 473 -12.26 17.41 13.19
CA ARG A 473 -13.55 18.06 13.46
C ARG A 473 -14.55 17.72 12.35
N ILE A 474 -15.81 17.52 12.72
CA ILE A 474 -16.92 17.36 11.77
C ILE A 474 -17.32 18.75 11.28
N VAL A 475 -17.40 18.95 9.96
CA VAL A 475 -17.91 20.20 9.38
C VAL A 475 -19.43 20.06 9.22
N GLU A 476 -20.18 20.97 9.83
CA GLU A 476 -21.64 21.10 9.66
C GLU A 476 -21.97 21.76 8.30
N PRO A 477 -23.12 21.45 7.69
CA PRO A 477 -23.52 22.06 6.43
C PRO A 477 -23.68 23.58 6.62
N ALA A 478 -23.29 24.35 5.60
CA ALA A 478 -23.72 25.74 5.48
C ALA A 478 -25.23 25.71 5.18
N GLU A 479 -26.01 26.40 6.02
CA GLU A 479 -27.45 26.61 5.84
C GLU A 479 -27.76 27.39 4.55
#